data_AF-A0A6H1PBE5-F1
#
_entry.id   AF-A0A6H1PBE5-F1
#
_cell.length_a   1.000
_cell.length_b   1.000
_cell.length_c   1.000
_cell.angle_alpha   90.00
_cell.angle_beta   90.00
_cell.angle_gamma   90.00
#
_symmetry.space_group_name_H-M   'P 1'
#
loop_
_entity.id
_entity.type
_entity.pdbx_description
1 polymer ?
#
loop_
_entity_poly.entity_id
_entity_poly.type
_entity_poly.pdbx_seq_one_letter_code
_entity_poly.pdbx_strand_id
1 'polypeptide(L)'
;MKEKVSSFLVILSLFLLLFPSVSSAHAYIKKSTPLENETVEKAPTEVTIKFDETIQPAFNSIKVFDSEGNRVDQKNGRIDPKQPFILKSGLKKNLPNGSYRIKWKVVSSDGHPVEGVIPFQIGEKGQDSTSLDNETKGYTPKADLIIIRWLQYLSNAFYVGLIFFYMVIVPMELRETGSVNKKFRKLISTGLILLFLSILLSLPLQATIESGYPWSVVFNFSIIENILMNTNYGQFWVIQIALLITLALLTSFIGMAESTKRGILWTCFCLGAALLLTKALTSHAAAQPNQLLTIAMDFLHLLAASIWIGSLTGFVSLLSLRKNTEIKQNYLKMIKSFSKWGLILVLFLTLTGLFASFLYIPNLSALVQTNYGKALMWKLILFLVMLLLAAVNFIKGKRGTTKGLKASLKGELTLGLLILVLSVVLTNLPTAMQSPGPFKETNIVNQGRQVTLEATPNIIGVNLFEITLKDREGKPIKDIEQIHSTFTMLEMDMGKETVSLTKTAEGKYEVKGLHFSMAGHWNVHVHVLTKSLESIDTDFKVLVGSQ
;
A
#
# COMPACT_ATOMS: atom_id res chain seq x y z
N MET A 1 -38.76 -2.74 -20.66
CA MET A 1 -38.16 -1.44 -20.29
C MET A 1 -38.16 -1.23 -18.77
N LYS A 2 -39.28 -1.48 -18.07
CA LYS A 2 -39.40 -1.36 -16.59
C LYS A 2 -38.35 -2.15 -15.78
N GLU A 3 -38.05 -3.40 -16.14
CA GLU A 3 -37.01 -4.20 -15.43
C GLU A 3 -35.58 -3.63 -15.58
N LYS A 4 -35.26 -3.04 -16.75
CA LYS A 4 -33.94 -2.43 -17.00
C LYS A 4 -33.76 -1.13 -16.22
N VAL A 5 -34.83 -0.33 -16.09
CA VAL A 5 -34.83 0.93 -15.34
C VAL A 5 -34.73 0.67 -13.84
N SER A 6 -35.44 -0.33 -13.32
CA SER A 6 -35.36 -0.73 -11.90
C SER A 6 -33.98 -1.26 -11.50
N SER A 7 -33.39 -2.14 -12.32
CA SER A 7 -32.03 -2.65 -12.07
C SER A 7 -30.97 -1.55 -12.14
N PHE A 8 -31.12 -0.59 -13.07
CA PHE A 8 -30.23 0.55 -13.21
C PHE A 8 -30.29 1.49 -12.00
N LEU A 9 -31.49 1.78 -11.47
CA LEU A 9 -31.68 2.64 -10.30
C LEU A 9 -31.12 2.01 -9.01
N VAL A 10 -31.25 0.69 -8.84
CA VAL A 10 -30.67 -0.02 -7.69
C VAL A 10 -29.14 -0.04 -7.77
N ILE A 11 -28.57 -0.29 -8.95
CA ILE A 11 -27.12 -0.23 -9.18
C ILE A 11 -26.59 1.18 -8.93
N LEU A 12 -27.27 2.21 -9.43
CA LEU A 12 -26.88 3.61 -9.25
C LEU A 12 -26.95 4.04 -7.79
N SER A 13 -28.01 3.64 -7.06
CA SER A 13 -28.17 3.92 -5.63
C SER A 13 -27.06 3.24 -4.80
N LEU A 14 -26.74 1.97 -5.09
CA LEU A 14 -25.62 1.27 -4.45
C LEU A 14 -24.26 1.90 -4.79
N PHE A 15 -24.09 2.44 -6.00
CA PHE A 15 -22.85 3.13 -6.41
C PHE A 15 -22.71 4.50 -5.74
N LEU A 16 -23.81 5.23 -5.55
CA LEU A 16 -23.82 6.53 -4.86
C LEU A 16 -23.53 6.39 -3.35
N LEU A 17 -23.86 5.25 -2.74
CA LEU A 17 -23.52 4.93 -1.35
C LEU A 17 -22.03 4.55 -1.14
N LEU A 18 -21.25 4.36 -2.21
CA LEU A 18 -19.83 3.98 -2.14
C LEU A 18 -18.86 5.17 -2.05
N PHE A 19 -19.36 6.41 -2.11
CA PHE A 19 -18.52 7.61 -2.03
C PHE A 19 -18.65 8.27 -0.65
N PRO A 20 -17.88 7.85 0.37
CA PRO A 20 -17.67 8.71 1.52
C PRO A 20 -16.92 9.99 1.08
N SER A 21 -17.04 11.06 1.86
CA SER A 21 -16.24 12.27 1.70
C SER A 21 -14.76 11.91 1.77
N VAL A 22 -14.09 11.94 0.62
CA VAL A 22 -12.71 11.53 0.49
C VAL A 22 -11.83 12.63 1.10
N SER A 23 -11.18 12.33 2.23
CA SER A 23 -10.18 13.19 2.86
C SER A 23 -8.77 12.70 2.49
N SER A 24 -7.79 13.60 2.55
CA SER A 24 -6.36 13.25 2.50
C SER A 24 -6.06 12.10 3.46
N ALA A 25 -4.99 11.37 3.15
CA ALA A 25 -4.91 9.97 3.49
C ALA A 25 -3.86 9.54 4.52
N HIS A 26 -2.85 10.33 4.80
CA HIS A 26 -1.84 9.98 5.78
C HIS A 26 -1.72 11.08 6.82
N ALA A 27 -1.90 10.73 8.09
CA ALA A 27 -1.77 11.66 9.19
C ALA A 27 -0.30 12.04 9.40
N TYR A 28 0.10 13.20 8.89
CA TYR A 28 1.45 13.75 9.06
C TYR A 28 1.51 14.70 10.24
N ILE A 29 2.58 14.63 11.02
CA ILE A 29 2.79 15.58 12.12
C ILE A 29 3.04 16.96 11.51
N LYS A 30 2.03 17.83 11.61
CA LYS A 30 2.17 19.25 11.27
C LYS A 30 2.92 20.02 12.35
N LYS A 31 2.74 19.62 13.62
CA LYS A 31 3.39 20.22 14.78
C LYS A 31 3.31 19.31 15.99
N SER A 32 4.33 19.30 16.84
CA SER A 32 4.25 18.75 18.19
C SER A 32 4.53 19.82 19.25
N THR A 33 4.04 19.57 20.45
CA THR A 33 4.43 20.32 21.66
C THR A 33 4.73 19.30 22.76
N PRO A 34 5.98 19.22 23.23
CA PRO A 34 7.19 19.90 22.72
C PRO A 34 7.54 19.58 21.25
N LEU A 35 8.31 20.45 20.61
CA LEU A 35 8.93 20.20 19.31
C LEU A 35 9.98 19.09 19.44
N GLU A 36 10.31 18.48 18.32
CA GLU A 36 11.36 17.47 18.25
C GLU A 36 12.72 18.06 18.65
N ASN A 37 13.42 17.35 19.54
CA ASN A 37 14.69 17.77 20.13
C ASN A 37 14.64 19.13 20.86
N GLU A 38 13.44 19.62 21.18
CA GLU A 38 13.28 20.85 21.96
C GLU A 38 13.73 20.65 23.40
N THR A 39 14.50 21.61 23.90
CA THR A 39 14.83 21.73 25.32
C THR A 39 13.88 22.74 25.94
N VAL A 40 12.97 22.29 26.81
CA VAL A 40 12.02 23.14 27.53
C VAL A 40 12.51 23.43 28.94
N GLU A 41 12.36 24.67 29.41
CA GLU A 41 12.81 25.07 30.76
C GLU A 41 12.00 24.39 31.87
N LYS A 42 10.71 24.12 31.64
CA LYS A 42 9.79 23.51 32.61
C LYS A 42 8.98 22.40 31.96
N ALA A 43 8.69 21.37 32.74
CA ALA A 43 7.86 20.26 32.31
C ALA A 43 6.46 20.75 31.85
N PRO A 44 6.02 20.42 30.63
CA PRO A 44 4.70 20.79 30.16
C PRO A 44 3.63 19.99 30.91
N THR A 45 2.40 20.52 30.97
CA THR A 45 1.27 19.82 31.60
C THR A 45 0.72 18.70 30.74
N GLU A 46 0.86 18.82 29.43
CA GLU A 46 0.44 17.84 28.43
C GLU A 46 1.41 17.82 27.25
N VAL A 47 1.40 16.70 26.53
CA VAL A 47 2.02 16.59 25.21
C VAL A 47 0.93 16.54 24.15
N THR A 48 1.18 17.21 23.03
CA THR A 48 0.22 17.32 21.93
C THR A 48 0.92 17.11 20.60
N ILE A 49 0.29 16.33 19.72
CA ILE A 49 0.70 16.09 18.34
C ILE A 49 -0.46 16.50 17.44
N LYS A 50 -0.22 17.48 16.58
CA LYS A 50 -1.16 17.96 15.59
C LYS A 50 -0.82 17.35 14.24
N PHE A 51 -1.80 16.70 13.65
CA PHE A 51 -1.75 16.16 12.31
C PHE A 51 -2.33 17.15 11.29
N ASP A 52 -1.97 16.98 10.03
CA ASP A 52 -2.50 17.75 8.90
C ASP A 52 -3.88 17.25 8.43
N GLU A 53 -4.29 16.07 8.86
CA GLU A 53 -5.62 15.50 8.64
C GLU A 53 -6.21 14.88 9.91
N THR A 54 -7.50 14.54 9.82
CA THR A 54 -8.22 13.79 10.84
C THR A 54 -7.63 12.39 11.00
N ILE A 55 -7.47 11.94 12.24
CA ILE A 55 -7.04 10.59 12.59
C ILE A 55 -8.22 9.74 13.04
N GLN A 56 -8.17 8.43 12.78
CA GLN A 56 -9.26 7.54 13.15
C GLN A 56 -9.41 7.45 14.69
N PRO A 57 -10.64 7.49 15.22
CA PRO A 57 -10.88 7.41 16.67
C PRO A 57 -10.34 6.14 17.33
N ALA A 58 -10.24 5.04 16.59
CA ALA A 58 -9.75 3.75 17.08
C ALA A 58 -8.23 3.59 16.93
N PHE A 59 -7.66 2.68 17.74
CA PHE A 59 -6.27 2.21 17.66
C PHE A 59 -5.17 3.30 17.72
N ASN A 60 -5.49 4.47 18.26
CA ASN A 60 -4.50 5.48 18.61
C ASN A 60 -3.80 5.17 19.94
N SER A 61 -2.57 5.65 20.08
CA SER A 61 -1.78 5.55 21.30
C SER A 61 -0.83 6.73 21.38
N ILE A 62 -0.73 7.35 22.56
CA ILE A 62 0.31 8.32 22.90
C ILE A 62 0.78 7.99 24.31
N LYS A 63 2.09 7.80 24.45
CA LYS A 63 2.75 7.39 25.69
C LYS A 63 4.02 8.19 25.85
N VAL A 64 4.34 8.60 27.07
CA VAL A 64 5.57 9.36 27.34
C VAL A 64 6.45 8.57 28.29
N PHE A 65 7.73 8.48 27.95
CA PHE A 65 8.74 7.77 28.72
C PHE A 65 9.91 8.68 29.09
N ASP A 66 10.51 8.44 30.25
CA ASP A 66 11.80 9.03 30.65
C ASP A 66 12.98 8.22 30.09
N SER A 67 14.21 8.63 30.43
CA SER A 67 15.47 7.99 30.02
C SER A 67 15.63 6.56 30.56
N GLU A 68 15.03 6.25 31.72
CA GLU A 68 15.01 4.92 32.32
C GLU A 68 13.95 3.99 31.69
N GLY A 69 13.09 4.53 30.82
CA GLY A 69 12.02 3.80 30.16
C GLY A 69 10.75 3.67 31.01
N ASN A 70 10.63 4.41 32.12
CA ASN A 70 9.42 4.46 32.91
C ASN A 70 8.36 5.32 32.23
N ARG A 71 7.09 4.92 32.32
CA ARG A 71 5.97 5.67 31.74
C ARG A 71 5.59 6.85 32.64
N VAL A 72 5.66 8.06 32.09
CA VAL A 72 5.46 9.33 32.82
C VAL A 72 4.20 10.12 32.41
N ASP A 73 3.38 9.59 31.50
CA ASP A 73 2.05 10.14 31.20
C ASP A 73 0.93 9.68 32.15
N GLN A 74 -0.19 10.39 32.14
CA GLN A 74 -1.38 10.11 32.94
C GLN A 74 -2.23 8.94 32.43
N LYS A 75 -1.81 8.25 31.36
CA LYS A 75 -2.55 7.17 30.69
C LYS A 75 -3.93 7.59 30.16
N ASN A 76 -4.12 8.87 29.87
CA ASN A 76 -5.34 9.47 29.35
C ASN A 76 -5.19 9.97 27.90
N GLY A 77 -4.26 9.35 27.15
CA GLY A 77 -4.04 9.63 25.73
C GLY A 77 -5.34 9.52 24.93
N ARG A 78 -5.66 10.57 24.18
CA ARG A 78 -6.90 10.66 23.40
C ARG A 78 -6.80 11.64 22.25
N ILE A 79 -7.69 11.48 21.29
CA ILE A 79 -7.93 12.46 20.23
C ILE A 79 -8.78 13.60 20.81
N ASP A 80 -8.49 14.84 20.41
CA ASP A 80 -9.29 15.98 20.82
C ASP A 80 -10.70 15.91 20.18
N PRO A 81 -11.79 15.90 20.99
CA PRO A 81 -13.14 15.77 20.46
C PRO A 81 -13.58 16.93 19.55
N LYS A 82 -12.97 18.12 19.70
CA LYS A 82 -13.27 19.30 18.89
C LYS A 82 -12.34 19.42 17.68
N GLN A 83 -11.18 18.76 17.73
CA GLN A 83 -10.14 18.83 16.71
C GLN A 83 -9.60 17.42 16.45
N PRO A 84 -10.30 16.62 15.61
CA PRO A 84 -10.01 15.19 15.45
C PRO A 84 -8.71 14.89 14.68
N PHE A 85 -7.89 15.90 14.44
CA PHE A 85 -6.53 15.85 13.92
C PHE A 85 -5.48 16.13 15.03
N ILE A 86 -5.87 16.18 16.31
CA ILE A 86 -4.97 16.40 17.44
C ILE A 86 -5.00 15.20 18.39
N LEU A 87 -3.84 14.61 18.65
CA LEU A 87 -3.61 13.58 19.66
C LEU A 87 -2.91 14.20 20.87
N LYS A 88 -3.43 13.98 22.08
CA LYS A 88 -2.85 14.56 23.30
C LYS A 88 -2.88 13.62 24.49
N SER A 89 -1.95 13.83 25.42
CA SER A 89 -1.88 13.11 26.70
C SER A 89 -1.36 14.01 27.81
N GLY A 90 -1.98 13.96 28.98
CA GLY A 90 -1.49 14.66 30.17
C GLY A 90 -0.19 14.04 30.69
N LEU A 91 0.69 14.87 31.23
CA LEU A 91 1.92 14.44 31.92
C LEU A 91 1.71 14.41 33.44
N LYS A 92 2.50 13.57 34.13
CA LYS A 92 2.60 13.64 35.59
C LYS A 92 3.22 14.98 36.01
N LYS A 93 2.86 15.46 37.19
CA LYS A 93 3.43 16.71 37.75
C LYS A 93 4.87 16.49 38.21
N ASN A 94 5.68 17.56 38.20
CA ASN A 94 7.04 17.60 38.74
C ASN A 94 7.99 16.57 38.11
N LEU A 95 7.98 16.45 36.79
CA LEU A 95 8.96 15.64 36.08
C LEU A 95 10.38 16.22 36.29
N PRO A 96 11.38 15.40 36.63
CA PRO A 96 12.76 15.86 36.81
C PRO A 96 13.37 16.35 35.50
N ASN A 97 14.47 17.09 35.59
CA ASN A 97 15.26 17.44 34.40
C ASN A 97 15.83 16.17 33.76
N GLY A 98 15.86 16.13 32.42
CA GLY A 98 16.37 14.97 31.68
C GLY A 98 15.74 14.82 30.30
N SER A 99 16.09 13.70 29.65
CA SER A 99 15.61 13.33 28.31
C SER A 99 14.31 12.53 28.38
N TYR A 100 13.37 12.87 27.51
CA TYR A 100 12.05 12.26 27.42
C TYR A 100 11.70 11.91 25.97
N ARG A 101 10.72 11.01 25.80
CA ARG A 101 10.25 10.60 24.48
C ARG A 101 8.74 10.38 24.43
N ILE A 102 8.10 10.94 23.41
CA ILE A 102 6.69 10.73 23.09
C ILE A 102 6.62 9.59 22.08
N LYS A 103 6.20 8.40 22.49
CA LYS A 103 5.89 7.30 21.57
C LYS A 103 4.42 7.38 21.19
N TRP A 104 4.14 7.48 19.90
CA TRP A 104 2.79 7.61 19.38
C TRP A 104 2.51 6.61 18.27
N LYS A 105 1.24 6.28 18.10
CA LYS A 105 0.68 5.47 17.01
C LYS A 105 -0.70 6.03 16.70
N VAL A 106 -1.02 6.25 15.44
CA VAL A 106 -2.38 6.58 14.98
C VAL A 106 -2.71 5.79 13.72
N VAL A 107 -3.99 5.69 13.39
CA VAL A 107 -4.43 5.19 12.09
C VAL A 107 -4.90 6.40 11.28
N SER A 108 -4.29 6.62 10.13
CA SER A 108 -4.64 7.73 9.23
C SER A 108 -6.04 7.54 8.65
N SER A 109 -6.62 8.58 8.04
CA SER A 109 -7.96 8.45 7.47
C SER A 109 -8.04 7.38 6.36
N ASP A 110 -6.93 6.97 5.74
CA ASP A 110 -6.91 5.88 4.76
C ASP A 110 -6.83 4.45 5.34
N GLY A 111 -6.65 4.31 6.66
CA GLY A 111 -6.53 3.02 7.34
C GLY A 111 -5.09 2.51 7.53
N HIS A 112 -4.06 3.25 7.13
CA HIS A 112 -2.67 2.88 7.42
C HIS A 112 -2.28 3.29 8.84
N PRO A 113 -1.74 2.36 9.65
CA PRO A 113 -1.15 2.70 10.93
C PRO A 113 0.18 3.42 10.70
N VAL A 114 0.33 4.58 11.32
CA VAL A 114 1.58 5.34 11.40
C VAL A 114 2.01 5.43 12.86
N GLU A 115 3.29 5.29 13.12
CA GLU A 115 3.85 5.38 14.47
C GLU A 115 5.20 6.08 14.43
N GLY A 116 5.57 6.68 15.56
CA GLY A 116 6.80 7.43 15.67
C GLY A 116 7.19 7.71 17.12
N VAL A 117 8.35 8.33 17.26
CA VAL A 117 8.91 8.76 18.53
C VAL A 117 9.35 10.22 18.38
N ILE A 118 8.94 11.08 19.30
CA ILE A 118 9.38 12.49 19.34
C ILE A 118 10.21 12.68 20.61
N PRO A 119 11.55 12.82 20.51
CA PRO A 119 12.40 13.15 21.65
C PRO A 119 12.25 14.62 22.06
N PHE A 120 12.36 14.90 23.36
CA PHE A 120 12.46 16.26 23.91
C PHE A 120 13.22 16.23 25.26
N GLN A 121 13.67 17.40 25.74
CA GLN A 121 14.40 17.53 27.00
C GLN A 121 13.75 18.54 27.94
N ILE A 122 13.82 18.30 29.25
CA ILE A 122 13.40 19.25 30.29
C ILE A 122 14.65 19.71 31.06
N GLY A 123 14.85 21.01 31.20
CA GLY A 123 15.98 21.60 31.94
C GLY A 123 17.15 22.01 31.03
N GLU A 124 18.39 21.85 31.51
CA GLU A 124 19.59 22.31 30.79
C GLU A 124 20.11 21.29 29.77
N LYS A 125 20.65 21.80 28.66
CA LYS A 125 21.18 21.02 27.53
C LYS A 125 22.52 20.39 27.94
N GLY A 126 22.55 19.10 28.31
CA GLY A 126 23.85 18.46 28.60
C GLY A 126 23.88 17.16 29.41
N GLN A 127 22.76 16.56 29.81
CA GLN A 127 22.77 15.24 30.46
C GLN A 127 22.07 14.18 29.60
N ASP A 128 22.87 13.23 29.14
CA ASP A 128 22.52 11.98 28.46
C ASP A 128 21.71 12.09 27.15
N SER A 129 22.44 12.36 26.06
CA SER A 129 22.10 11.91 24.72
C SER A 129 22.64 10.49 24.48
N THR A 130 22.22 9.52 25.31
CA THR A 130 22.37 8.11 24.91
C THR A 130 21.49 7.90 23.67
N SER A 131 22.14 7.53 22.58
CA SER A 131 21.51 7.15 21.31
C SER A 131 20.44 6.09 21.57
N LEU A 132 19.18 6.50 21.59
CA LEU A 132 18.04 5.62 21.80
C LEU A 132 17.77 4.86 20.49
N ASP A 133 18.53 3.79 20.27
CA ASP A 133 18.26 2.77 19.26
C ASP A 133 16.91 2.09 19.59
N ASN A 134 15.81 2.58 19.00
CA ASN A 134 14.60 1.79 18.86
C ASN A 134 14.18 1.82 17.39
N GLU A 135 14.45 0.69 16.72
CA GLU A 135 14.07 0.39 15.35
C GLU A 135 12.54 0.57 15.18
N THR A 136 12.13 1.56 14.39
CA THR A 136 10.85 1.53 13.69
C THR A 136 10.92 0.41 12.65
N LYS A 137 10.75 -0.84 13.09
CA LYS A 137 10.68 -1.99 12.17
C LYS A 137 9.43 -1.84 11.31
N GLY A 138 9.64 -1.49 10.04
CA GLY A 138 8.58 -1.53 9.04
C GLY A 138 7.85 -2.87 9.06
N TYR A 139 6.53 -2.83 8.92
CA TYR A 139 5.69 -4.02 8.93
C TYR A 139 6.07 -4.97 7.79
N THR A 140 6.47 -6.20 8.13
CA THR A 140 6.65 -7.28 7.16
C THR A 140 5.35 -8.07 7.00
N PRO A 141 4.82 -8.24 5.76
CA PRO A 141 3.61 -9.01 5.54
C PRO A 141 3.73 -10.44 6.10
N LYS A 142 2.82 -10.78 7.01
CA LYS A 142 2.73 -12.14 7.58
C LYS A 142 1.97 -13.09 6.63
N ALA A 143 2.14 -14.39 6.82
CA ALA A 143 1.56 -15.41 5.95
C ALA A 143 0.02 -15.39 5.93
N ASP A 144 -0.61 -15.11 7.07
CA ASP A 144 -2.06 -14.93 7.21
C ASP A 144 -2.59 -13.81 6.31
N LEU A 145 -1.93 -12.65 6.32
CA LEU A 145 -2.24 -11.53 5.44
C LEU A 145 -2.12 -11.93 3.97
N ILE A 146 -1.02 -12.59 3.59
CA ILE A 146 -0.79 -13.00 2.20
C ILE A 146 -1.89 -13.96 1.74
N ILE A 147 -2.21 -14.98 2.54
CA ILE A 147 -3.20 -16.00 2.19
C ILE A 147 -4.61 -15.41 2.07
N ILE A 148 -5.05 -14.62 3.06
CA ILE A 148 -6.41 -14.07 3.09
C ILE A 148 -6.61 -13.05 1.97
N ARG A 149 -5.66 -12.13 1.77
CA ARG A 149 -5.74 -11.14 0.67
C ARG A 149 -5.62 -11.81 -0.70
N TRP A 150 -4.78 -12.83 -0.84
CA TRP A 150 -4.69 -13.60 -2.08
C TRP A 150 -6.00 -14.31 -2.39
N LEU A 151 -6.62 -14.94 -1.38
CA LEU A 151 -7.93 -15.58 -1.51
C LEU A 151 -8.99 -14.55 -1.93
N GLN A 152 -8.94 -13.33 -1.38
CA GLN A 152 -9.87 -12.25 -1.71
C GLN A 152 -9.72 -11.77 -3.16
N TYR A 153 -8.49 -11.55 -3.64
CA TYR A 153 -8.26 -11.18 -5.05
C TYR A 153 -8.62 -12.31 -6.00
N LEU A 154 -8.27 -13.55 -5.64
CA LEU A 154 -8.56 -14.73 -6.44
C LEU A 154 -10.07 -14.98 -6.56
N SER A 155 -10.81 -14.92 -5.45
CA SER A 155 -12.24 -15.18 -5.42
C SER A 155 -13.04 -14.13 -6.18
N ASN A 156 -12.66 -12.84 -6.05
CA ASN A 156 -13.22 -11.76 -6.87
C ASN A 156 -12.92 -11.95 -8.35
N ALA A 157 -11.66 -12.20 -8.71
CA ALA A 157 -11.24 -12.42 -10.09
C ALA A 157 -11.99 -13.60 -10.72
N PHE A 158 -12.10 -14.69 -9.96
CA PHE A 158 -12.83 -15.88 -10.37
C PHE A 158 -14.32 -15.57 -10.57
N TYR A 159 -14.99 -14.93 -9.62
CA TYR A 159 -16.42 -14.64 -9.70
C TYR A 159 -16.76 -13.66 -10.84
N VAL A 160 -16.11 -12.49 -10.87
CA VAL A 160 -16.36 -11.43 -11.87
C VAL A 160 -15.98 -11.91 -13.28
N GLY A 161 -14.80 -12.51 -13.42
CA GLY A 161 -14.33 -12.97 -14.73
C GLY A 161 -15.10 -14.18 -15.25
N LEU A 162 -15.62 -15.07 -14.40
CA LEU A 162 -16.51 -16.15 -14.85
C LEU A 162 -17.84 -15.62 -15.38
N ILE A 163 -18.43 -14.62 -14.75
CA ILE A 163 -19.66 -13.99 -15.26
C ILE A 163 -19.39 -13.35 -16.61
N PHE A 164 -18.30 -12.59 -16.73
CA PHE A 164 -17.89 -11.99 -18.01
C PHE A 164 -17.70 -13.07 -19.08
N PHE A 165 -16.95 -14.13 -18.76
CA PHE A 165 -16.69 -15.23 -19.68
C PHE A 165 -17.98 -15.90 -20.14
N TYR A 166 -18.87 -16.26 -19.21
CA TYR A 166 -20.15 -16.90 -19.53
C TYR A 166 -21.06 -15.98 -20.36
N MET A 167 -21.10 -14.68 -20.05
CA MET A 167 -22.01 -13.73 -20.68
C MET A 167 -21.51 -13.18 -22.02
N VAL A 168 -20.20 -13.04 -22.22
CA VAL A 168 -19.60 -12.36 -23.38
C VAL A 168 -18.89 -13.34 -24.31
N ILE A 169 -18.26 -14.39 -23.76
CA ILE A 169 -17.40 -15.29 -24.54
C ILE A 169 -18.11 -16.58 -24.94
N VAL A 170 -18.88 -17.20 -24.03
CA VAL A 170 -19.60 -18.45 -24.33
C VAL A 170 -20.78 -18.14 -25.27
N PRO A 171 -20.89 -18.75 -26.46
CA PRO A 171 -22.02 -18.58 -27.38
C PRO A 171 -23.35 -19.00 -26.76
N MET A 172 -24.47 -18.44 -27.23
CA MET A 172 -25.80 -18.73 -26.64
C MET A 172 -26.14 -20.22 -26.73
N GLU A 173 -25.81 -20.85 -27.85
CA GLU A 173 -26.06 -22.27 -28.13
C GLU A 173 -25.41 -23.17 -27.07
N LEU A 174 -24.18 -22.85 -26.69
CA LEU A 174 -23.44 -23.60 -25.66
C LEU A 174 -23.94 -23.33 -24.23
N ARG A 175 -24.65 -22.23 -23.98
CA ARG A 175 -25.23 -21.95 -22.65
C ARG A 175 -26.45 -22.82 -22.37
N GLU A 176 -27.16 -23.20 -23.42
CA GLU A 176 -28.32 -24.10 -23.35
C GLU A 176 -27.87 -25.56 -23.15
N THR A 177 -26.61 -25.90 -23.46
CA THR A 177 -26.04 -27.19 -23.12
C THR A 177 -26.02 -27.42 -21.60
N GLY A 178 -26.84 -28.33 -21.09
CA GLY A 178 -26.99 -28.59 -19.65
C GLY A 178 -25.69 -28.87 -18.89
N SER A 179 -24.71 -29.52 -19.53
CA SER A 179 -23.37 -29.75 -18.93
C SER A 179 -22.58 -28.46 -18.72
N VAL A 180 -22.64 -27.51 -19.65
CA VAL A 180 -21.95 -26.22 -19.56
C VAL A 180 -22.59 -25.36 -18.48
N ASN A 181 -23.93 -25.27 -18.47
CA ASN A 181 -24.70 -24.54 -17.48
C ASN A 181 -24.47 -25.10 -16.06
N LYS A 182 -24.52 -26.43 -15.88
CA LYS A 182 -24.22 -27.09 -14.59
C LYS A 182 -22.79 -26.81 -14.12
N LYS A 183 -21.82 -26.82 -15.02
CA LYS A 183 -20.42 -26.48 -14.71
C LYS A 183 -20.29 -25.01 -14.28
N PHE A 184 -20.92 -24.09 -15.01
CA PHE A 184 -20.94 -22.67 -14.67
C PHE A 184 -21.56 -22.42 -13.29
N ARG A 185 -22.75 -23.00 -13.01
CA ARG A 185 -23.40 -22.90 -11.69
C ARG A 185 -22.50 -23.38 -10.56
N LYS A 186 -21.86 -24.55 -10.74
CA LYS A 186 -20.92 -25.07 -9.73
C LYS A 186 -19.77 -24.09 -9.49
N LEU A 187 -19.17 -23.56 -10.56
CA LEU A 187 -18.03 -22.65 -10.44
C LEU A 187 -18.43 -21.31 -9.81
N ILE A 188 -19.55 -20.72 -10.19
CA ILE A 188 -19.99 -19.43 -9.63
C ILE A 188 -20.38 -19.57 -8.16
N SER A 189 -21.02 -20.67 -7.76
CA SER A 189 -21.29 -20.97 -6.34
C SER A 189 -20.01 -21.19 -5.54
N THR A 190 -19.03 -21.92 -6.08
CA THR A 190 -17.70 -22.05 -5.43
C THR A 190 -17.03 -20.69 -5.30
N GLY A 191 -17.07 -19.86 -6.34
CA GLY A 191 -16.50 -18.51 -6.30
C GLY A 191 -17.16 -17.63 -5.24
N LEU A 192 -18.48 -17.69 -5.12
CA LEU A 192 -19.23 -16.97 -4.09
C LEU A 192 -18.84 -17.43 -2.68
N ILE A 193 -18.70 -18.74 -2.44
CA ILE A 193 -18.30 -19.28 -1.13
C ILE A 193 -16.89 -18.81 -0.76
N LEU A 194 -15.94 -18.88 -1.71
CA LEU A 194 -14.57 -18.41 -1.48
C LEU A 194 -14.54 -16.90 -1.24
N LEU A 195 -15.37 -16.14 -1.96
CA LEU A 195 -15.51 -14.70 -1.80
C LEU A 195 -16.06 -14.36 -0.41
N PHE A 196 -17.11 -15.07 0.01
CA PHE A 196 -17.68 -14.92 1.34
C PHE A 196 -16.68 -15.21 2.45
N LEU A 197 -15.98 -16.35 2.36
CA LEU A 197 -14.96 -16.71 3.34
C LEU A 197 -13.83 -15.67 3.39
N SER A 198 -13.39 -15.16 2.23
CA SER A 198 -12.32 -14.17 2.17
C SER A 198 -12.68 -12.83 2.80
N ILE A 199 -13.90 -12.33 2.56
CA ILE A 199 -14.39 -11.08 3.16
C ILE A 199 -14.64 -11.28 4.66
N LEU A 200 -15.21 -12.41 5.06
CA LEU A 200 -15.43 -12.71 6.49
C LEU A 200 -14.12 -12.71 7.29
N LEU A 201 -13.06 -13.30 6.74
CA LEU A 201 -11.73 -13.36 7.36
C LEU A 201 -10.97 -12.03 7.29
N SER A 202 -11.38 -11.08 6.44
CA SER A 202 -10.63 -9.83 6.26
C SER A 202 -10.78 -8.86 7.45
N LEU A 203 -11.93 -8.87 8.14
CA LEU A 203 -12.17 -8.06 9.33
C LEU A 203 -11.27 -8.43 10.53
N PRO A 204 -11.22 -9.69 10.99
CA PRO A 204 -10.31 -10.07 12.07
C PRO A 204 -8.84 -9.94 11.63
N LEU A 205 -8.51 -10.14 10.35
CA LEU A 205 -7.17 -9.84 9.85
C LEU A 205 -6.83 -8.36 10.04
N GLN A 206 -7.72 -7.44 9.63
CA GLN A 206 -7.50 -6.00 9.81
C GLN A 206 -7.34 -5.65 11.30
N ALA A 207 -8.12 -6.30 12.17
CA ALA A 207 -8.00 -6.16 13.61
C ALA A 207 -6.58 -6.48 14.11
N THR A 208 -5.95 -7.55 13.63
CA THR A 208 -4.58 -7.91 14.02
C THR A 208 -3.57 -6.86 13.59
N ILE A 209 -3.78 -6.22 12.43
CA ILE A 209 -2.86 -5.23 11.85
C ILE A 209 -2.95 -3.92 12.66
N GLU A 210 -4.15 -3.43 12.91
CA GLU A 210 -4.35 -2.14 13.57
C GLU A 210 -4.07 -2.20 15.08
N SER A 211 -4.56 -3.24 15.75
CA SER A 211 -4.39 -3.40 17.20
C SER A 211 -3.04 -3.98 17.60
N GLY A 212 -2.38 -4.73 16.71
CA GLY A 212 -1.19 -5.52 17.03
C GLY A 212 -1.47 -6.80 17.83
N TYR A 213 -2.74 -7.11 18.14
CA TYR A 213 -3.12 -8.32 18.87
C TYR A 213 -3.09 -9.58 18.00
N PRO A 214 -2.82 -10.76 18.58
CA PRO A 214 -2.87 -12.03 17.87
C PRO A 214 -4.31 -12.49 17.56
N TRP A 215 -4.45 -13.44 16.63
CA TRP A 215 -5.73 -14.02 16.22
C TRP A 215 -6.60 -14.55 17.37
N SER A 216 -6.01 -15.03 18.47
CA SER A 216 -6.75 -15.53 19.64
C SER A 216 -7.54 -14.45 20.37
N VAL A 217 -7.14 -13.18 20.25
CA VAL A 217 -7.69 -12.05 21.01
C VAL A 217 -8.64 -11.20 20.16
N VAL A 218 -8.39 -11.08 18.85
CA VAL A 218 -9.14 -10.17 17.97
C VAL A 218 -10.61 -10.53 17.77
N PHE A 219 -11.03 -11.74 18.13
CA PHE A 219 -12.44 -12.14 18.10
C PHE A 219 -13.28 -11.58 19.26
N ASN A 220 -12.65 -10.90 20.23
CA ASN A 220 -13.38 -10.21 21.29
C ASN A 220 -14.34 -9.17 20.70
N PHE A 221 -15.59 -9.19 21.18
CA PHE A 221 -16.67 -8.33 20.70
C PHE A 221 -16.27 -6.86 20.71
N SER A 222 -15.63 -6.38 21.79
CA SER A 222 -15.20 -4.98 21.91
C SER A 222 -14.19 -4.56 20.83
N ILE A 223 -13.29 -5.46 20.39
CA ILE A 223 -12.31 -5.14 19.33
C ILE A 223 -13.02 -5.06 17.97
N ILE A 224 -13.89 -6.03 17.68
CA ILE A 224 -14.67 -6.08 16.43
C ILE A 224 -15.60 -4.86 16.35
N GLU A 225 -16.33 -4.55 17.42
CA GLU A 225 -17.19 -3.38 17.51
C GLU A 225 -16.41 -2.09 17.26
N ASN A 226 -15.25 -1.95 17.90
CA ASN A 226 -14.41 -0.78 17.72
C ASN A 226 -13.95 -0.63 16.25
N ILE A 227 -13.61 -1.72 15.56
CA ILE A 227 -13.27 -1.67 14.13
C ILE A 227 -14.49 -1.25 13.31
N LEU A 228 -15.63 -1.90 13.52
CA LEU A 228 -16.84 -1.64 12.73
C LEU A 228 -17.36 -0.20 12.88
N MET A 229 -17.32 0.35 14.09
CA MET A 229 -17.92 1.66 14.39
C MET A 229 -16.94 2.82 14.24
N ASN A 230 -15.65 2.60 14.52
CA ASN A 230 -14.68 3.69 14.65
C ASN A 230 -13.56 3.65 13.60
N THR A 231 -13.65 2.77 12.60
CA THR A 231 -12.68 2.73 11.49
C THR A 231 -13.34 2.82 10.12
N ASN A 232 -12.64 3.43 9.16
CA ASN A 232 -13.10 3.51 7.77
C ASN A 232 -13.13 2.13 7.11
N TYR A 233 -12.19 1.25 7.46
CA TYR A 233 -12.19 -0.13 6.98
C TYR A 233 -13.47 -0.88 7.41
N GLY A 234 -13.89 -0.72 8.68
CA GLY A 234 -15.10 -1.33 9.21
C GLY A 234 -16.35 -0.92 8.44
N GLN A 235 -16.47 0.37 8.10
CA GLN A 235 -17.58 0.89 7.29
C GLN A 235 -17.62 0.24 5.89
N PHE A 236 -16.48 0.19 5.20
CA PHE A 236 -16.40 -0.49 3.89
C PHE A 236 -16.67 -2.00 4.00
N TRP A 237 -16.26 -2.63 5.08
CA TRP A 237 -16.55 -4.05 5.32
C TRP A 237 -18.05 -4.32 5.47
N VAL A 238 -18.79 -3.45 6.16
CA VAL A 238 -20.26 -3.55 6.24
C VAL A 238 -20.88 -3.42 4.85
N ILE A 239 -20.42 -2.49 4.03
CA ILE A 239 -20.86 -2.36 2.63
C ILE A 239 -20.54 -3.63 1.83
N GLN A 240 -19.34 -4.19 1.99
CA GLN A 240 -18.94 -5.45 1.33
C GLN A 240 -19.85 -6.61 1.72
N ILE A 241 -20.22 -6.74 3.00
CA ILE A 241 -21.17 -7.77 3.45
C ILE A 241 -22.56 -7.55 2.86
N ALA A 242 -23.06 -6.31 2.81
CA ALA A 242 -24.36 -6.02 2.20
C ALA A 242 -24.37 -6.36 0.69
N LEU A 243 -23.31 -5.98 -0.04
CA LEU A 243 -23.13 -6.33 -1.45
C LEU A 243 -23.04 -7.86 -1.63
N LEU A 244 -22.34 -8.55 -0.75
CA LEU A 244 -22.14 -10.00 -0.79
C LEU A 244 -23.43 -10.78 -0.50
N ILE A 245 -24.24 -10.33 0.46
CA ILE A 245 -25.56 -10.92 0.74
C ILE A 245 -26.46 -10.75 -0.49
N THR A 246 -26.49 -9.55 -1.08
CA THR A 246 -27.25 -9.28 -2.31
C THR A 246 -26.77 -10.15 -3.47
N LEU A 247 -25.44 -10.29 -3.61
CA LEU A 247 -24.81 -11.13 -4.61
C LEU A 247 -25.15 -12.61 -4.41
N ALA A 248 -25.19 -13.08 -3.16
CA ALA A 248 -25.54 -14.46 -2.82
C ALA A 248 -26.99 -14.78 -3.15
N LEU A 249 -27.92 -13.86 -2.84
CA LEU A 249 -29.33 -13.98 -3.21
C LEU A 249 -29.51 -14.03 -4.73
N LEU A 250 -28.82 -13.17 -5.49
CA LEU A 250 -28.91 -13.21 -6.96
C LEU A 250 -28.28 -14.46 -7.55
N THR A 251 -27.20 -14.97 -6.96
CA THR A 251 -26.55 -16.21 -7.39
C THR A 251 -27.41 -17.44 -7.12
N SER A 252 -28.19 -17.46 -6.03
CA SER A 252 -29.09 -18.57 -5.74
C SER A 252 -30.21 -18.66 -6.79
N PHE A 253 -30.74 -17.53 -7.28
CA PHE A 253 -31.68 -17.51 -8.41
C PHE A 253 -31.07 -18.06 -9.71
N ILE A 254 -29.78 -17.81 -9.98
CA ILE A 254 -29.06 -18.43 -11.11
C ILE A 254 -29.01 -19.96 -10.92
N GLY A 255 -28.81 -20.43 -9.69
CA GLY A 255 -28.78 -21.84 -9.34
C GLY A 255 -30.11 -22.56 -9.55
N MET A 256 -31.23 -21.89 -9.23
CA MET A 256 -32.58 -22.45 -9.26
C MET A 256 -33.28 -22.33 -10.62
N ALA A 257 -32.98 -21.29 -11.41
CA ALA A 257 -33.67 -21.05 -12.68
C ALA A 257 -33.32 -22.12 -13.74
N GLU A 258 -34.25 -22.45 -14.64
CA GLU A 258 -33.96 -23.30 -15.82
C GLU A 258 -33.05 -22.57 -16.82
N SER A 259 -33.35 -21.30 -17.10
CA SER A 259 -32.54 -20.42 -17.93
C SER A 259 -32.13 -19.14 -17.19
N THR A 260 -30.87 -18.75 -17.32
CA THR A 260 -30.34 -17.57 -16.62
C THR A 260 -30.61 -16.31 -17.42
N LYS A 261 -31.43 -15.41 -16.87
CA LYS A 261 -31.70 -14.10 -17.49
C LYS A 261 -30.44 -13.24 -17.54
N ARG A 262 -30.19 -12.61 -18.69
CA ARG A 262 -29.02 -11.74 -18.91
C ARG A 262 -28.97 -10.52 -17.95
N GLY A 263 -30.12 -10.01 -17.53
CA GLY A 263 -30.21 -8.92 -16.56
C GLY A 263 -29.59 -9.29 -15.20
N ILE A 264 -29.88 -10.50 -14.69
CA ILE A 264 -29.33 -10.99 -13.42
C ILE A 264 -27.80 -11.11 -13.50
N LEU A 265 -27.28 -11.63 -14.63
CA LEU A 265 -25.83 -11.73 -14.84
C LEU A 265 -25.14 -10.36 -14.84
N TRP A 266 -25.73 -9.36 -15.48
CA TRP A 266 -25.21 -7.98 -15.43
C TRP A 266 -25.25 -7.40 -14.03
N THR A 267 -26.34 -7.59 -13.29
CA THR A 267 -26.43 -7.13 -11.89
C THR A 267 -25.35 -7.81 -11.03
N CYS A 268 -25.17 -9.13 -11.14
CA CYS A 268 -24.10 -9.84 -10.43
C CYS A 268 -22.70 -9.36 -10.83
N PHE A 269 -22.47 -9.06 -12.11
CA PHE A 269 -21.21 -8.48 -12.60
C PHE A 269 -20.96 -7.11 -11.98
N CYS A 270 -21.96 -6.22 -11.98
CA CYS A 270 -21.86 -4.88 -11.39
C CYS A 270 -21.63 -4.93 -9.88
N LEU A 271 -22.30 -5.83 -9.15
CA LEU A 271 -22.07 -6.02 -7.72
C LEU A 271 -20.67 -6.57 -7.42
N GLY A 272 -20.19 -7.54 -8.22
CA GLY A 272 -18.81 -8.03 -8.12
C GLY A 272 -17.77 -6.95 -8.44
N ALA A 273 -18.05 -6.09 -9.43
CA ALA A 273 -17.22 -4.92 -9.72
C ALA A 273 -17.28 -3.89 -8.58
N ALA A 274 -18.45 -3.68 -7.95
CA ALA A 274 -18.57 -2.81 -6.78
C ALA A 274 -17.71 -3.30 -5.60
N LEU A 275 -17.60 -4.62 -5.39
CA LEU A 275 -16.66 -5.18 -4.41
C LEU A 275 -15.20 -4.84 -4.76
N LEU A 276 -14.81 -4.89 -6.03
CA LEU A 276 -13.47 -4.41 -6.47
C LEU A 276 -13.28 -2.91 -6.21
N LEU A 277 -14.32 -2.10 -6.41
CA LEU A 277 -14.26 -0.66 -6.11
C LEU A 277 -14.05 -0.39 -4.62
N THR A 278 -14.76 -1.09 -3.73
CA THR A 278 -14.50 -0.98 -2.27
C THR A 278 -13.06 -1.32 -1.91
N LYS A 279 -12.42 -2.21 -2.70
CA LYS A 279 -11.01 -2.55 -2.49
C LYS A 279 -10.06 -1.45 -2.97
N ALA A 280 -10.35 -0.82 -4.10
CA ALA A 280 -9.60 0.34 -4.58
C ALA A 280 -9.71 1.54 -3.60
N LEU A 281 -10.90 1.73 -3.00
CA LEU A 281 -11.16 2.74 -1.97
C LEU A 281 -10.42 2.49 -0.64
N THR A 282 -9.90 1.28 -0.42
CA THR A 282 -9.13 0.89 0.78
C THR A 282 -7.68 0.52 0.43
N SER A 283 -7.15 1.07 -0.66
CA SER A 283 -5.80 0.83 -1.17
C SER A 283 -4.92 2.09 -1.08
N HIS A 284 -3.62 1.96 -1.36
CA HIS A 284 -2.72 3.12 -1.52
C HIS A 284 -3.19 4.10 -2.60
N ALA A 285 -4.07 3.70 -3.53
CA ALA A 285 -4.61 4.60 -4.54
C ALA A 285 -5.59 5.61 -3.93
N ALA A 286 -6.36 5.22 -2.92
CA ALA A 286 -7.19 6.15 -2.16
C ALA A 286 -6.34 7.16 -1.37
N ALA A 287 -5.04 6.87 -1.22
CA ALA A 287 -4.16 7.63 -0.38
C ALA A 287 -3.46 8.84 -1.05
N GLN A 288 -3.82 9.15 -2.29
CA GLN A 288 -3.06 10.07 -3.14
C GLN A 288 -3.79 11.40 -3.34
N PRO A 289 -3.11 12.54 -3.59
CA PRO A 289 -3.76 13.85 -3.69
C PRO A 289 -4.92 13.91 -4.70
N ASN A 290 -4.79 13.24 -5.86
CA ASN A 290 -5.87 13.11 -6.85
C ASN A 290 -6.58 11.76 -6.71
N GLN A 291 -7.34 11.62 -5.63
CA GLN A 291 -7.97 10.37 -5.21
C GLN A 291 -8.87 9.75 -6.29
N LEU A 292 -9.67 10.56 -6.98
CA LEU A 292 -10.61 10.05 -7.99
C LEU A 292 -9.88 9.34 -9.14
N LEU A 293 -8.83 9.95 -9.68
CA LEU A 293 -8.07 9.38 -10.78
C LEU A 293 -7.32 8.13 -10.35
N THR A 294 -6.66 8.17 -9.19
CA THR A 294 -5.86 7.04 -8.69
C THR A 294 -6.74 5.85 -8.33
N ILE A 295 -7.87 6.07 -7.63
CA ILE A 295 -8.86 5.03 -7.33
C ILE A 295 -9.43 4.45 -8.63
N ALA A 296 -9.75 5.28 -9.63
CA ALA A 296 -10.25 4.81 -10.91
C ALA A 296 -9.22 3.93 -11.64
N MET A 297 -7.94 4.32 -11.64
CA MET A 297 -6.88 3.54 -12.27
C MET A 297 -6.64 2.20 -11.56
N ASP A 298 -6.66 2.18 -10.23
CA ASP A 298 -6.53 0.95 -9.45
C ASP A 298 -7.75 0.02 -9.66
N PHE A 299 -8.97 0.57 -9.63
CA PHE A 299 -10.19 -0.17 -9.93
C PHE A 299 -10.16 -0.77 -11.34
N LEU A 300 -9.78 0.00 -12.35
CA LEU A 300 -9.67 -0.48 -13.74
C LEU A 300 -8.60 -1.57 -13.87
N HIS A 301 -7.48 -1.45 -13.16
CA HIS A 301 -6.44 -2.49 -13.11
C HIS A 301 -6.99 -3.80 -12.52
N LEU A 302 -7.64 -3.71 -11.36
CA LEU A 302 -8.24 -4.86 -10.67
C LEU A 302 -9.35 -5.52 -11.51
N LEU A 303 -10.21 -4.73 -12.15
CA LEU A 303 -11.27 -5.23 -13.02
C LEU A 303 -10.71 -5.94 -14.25
N ALA A 304 -9.70 -5.35 -14.92
CA ALA A 304 -9.08 -5.96 -16.08
C ALA A 304 -8.37 -7.29 -15.73
N ALA A 305 -7.63 -7.33 -14.63
CA ALA A 305 -7.00 -8.54 -14.11
C ALA A 305 -8.04 -9.62 -13.77
N SER A 306 -9.14 -9.21 -13.12
CA SER A 306 -10.25 -10.09 -12.73
C SER A 306 -10.89 -10.75 -13.94
N ILE A 307 -11.22 -9.96 -14.96
CA ILE A 307 -11.82 -10.46 -16.20
C ILE A 307 -10.89 -11.45 -16.90
N TRP A 308 -9.59 -11.16 -16.96
CA TRP A 308 -8.63 -12.04 -17.63
C TRP A 308 -8.48 -13.38 -16.90
N ILE A 309 -8.17 -13.37 -15.59
CA ILE A 309 -7.94 -14.58 -14.81
C ILE A 309 -9.21 -15.43 -14.69
N GLY A 310 -10.37 -14.82 -14.45
CA GLY A 310 -11.64 -15.56 -14.39
C GLY A 310 -12.02 -16.15 -15.76
N SER A 311 -11.75 -15.46 -16.86
CA SER A 311 -11.97 -16.01 -18.21
C SER A 311 -11.05 -17.18 -18.54
N LEU A 312 -9.76 -17.10 -18.16
CA LEU A 312 -8.84 -18.23 -18.28
C LEU A 312 -9.32 -19.43 -17.48
N THR A 313 -9.84 -19.20 -16.27
CA THR A 313 -10.42 -20.27 -15.45
C THR A 313 -11.65 -20.88 -16.12
N GLY A 314 -12.50 -20.06 -16.73
CA GLY A 314 -13.59 -20.49 -17.61
C GLY A 314 -13.10 -21.40 -18.74
N PHE A 315 -12.11 -20.96 -19.52
CA PHE A 315 -11.50 -21.76 -20.60
C PHE A 315 -10.93 -23.09 -20.12
N VAL A 316 -10.16 -23.09 -19.03
CA VAL A 316 -9.55 -24.29 -18.45
C VAL A 316 -10.64 -25.25 -17.94
N SER A 317 -11.71 -24.73 -17.36
CA SER A 317 -12.82 -25.54 -16.86
C SER A 317 -13.59 -26.24 -18.00
N LEU A 318 -13.77 -25.59 -19.15
CA LEU A 318 -14.44 -26.16 -20.31
C LEU A 318 -13.59 -27.22 -21.03
N LEU A 319 -12.27 -27.26 -20.81
CA LEU A 319 -11.41 -28.33 -21.34
C LEU A 319 -11.85 -29.72 -20.86
N SER A 320 -12.41 -29.85 -19.66
CA SER A 320 -12.92 -31.14 -19.16
C SER A 320 -14.14 -31.64 -19.95
N LEU A 321 -14.85 -30.74 -20.65
CA LEU A 321 -16.05 -31.04 -21.42
C LEU A 321 -15.78 -31.15 -22.93
N ARG A 322 -14.52 -31.03 -23.37
CA ARG A 322 -14.13 -31.05 -24.80
C ARG A 322 -14.43 -32.38 -25.53
N LYS A 323 -14.81 -33.43 -24.81
CA LYS A 323 -15.32 -34.67 -25.42
C LYS A 323 -16.65 -34.45 -26.15
N ASN A 324 -17.43 -33.45 -25.75
CA ASN A 324 -18.63 -33.03 -26.48
C ASN A 324 -18.23 -32.31 -27.78
N THR A 325 -18.74 -32.82 -28.91
CA THR A 325 -18.45 -32.34 -30.26
C THR A 325 -18.77 -30.85 -30.45
N GLU A 326 -19.88 -30.39 -29.90
CA GLU A 326 -20.34 -29.00 -30.01
C GLU A 326 -19.39 -28.03 -29.30
N ILE A 327 -18.95 -28.40 -28.08
CA ILE A 327 -17.96 -27.64 -27.31
C ILE A 327 -16.62 -27.63 -28.04
N LYS A 328 -16.19 -28.78 -28.57
CA LYS A 328 -14.93 -28.90 -29.32
C LYS A 328 -14.89 -27.98 -30.54
N GLN A 329 -15.99 -27.90 -31.30
CA GLN A 329 -16.11 -27.06 -32.50
C GLN A 329 -16.11 -25.56 -32.15
N ASN A 330 -16.82 -25.17 -31.09
CA ASN A 330 -16.96 -23.77 -30.71
C ASN A 330 -15.80 -23.25 -29.82
N TYR A 331 -14.95 -24.13 -29.28
CA TYR A 331 -13.82 -23.74 -28.42
C TYR A 331 -12.86 -22.73 -29.08
N LEU A 332 -12.52 -22.97 -30.35
CA LEU A 332 -11.65 -22.05 -31.10
C LEU A 332 -12.34 -20.72 -31.39
N LYS A 333 -13.66 -20.70 -31.62
CA LYS A 333 -14.44 -19.46 -31.78
C LYS A 333 -14.42 -18.64 -30.49
N MET A 334 -14.58 -19.29 -29.33
CA MET A 334 -14.45 -18.64 -28.03
C MET A 334 -13.07 -18.02 -27.82
N ILE A 335 -11.99 -18.74 -28.16
CA ILE A 335 -10.62 -18.20 -28.07
C ILE A 335 -10.45 -16.98 -28.98
N LYS A 336 -10.94 -17.03 -30.22
CA LYS A 336 -10.89 -15.88 -31.15
C LYS A 336 -11.69 -14.69 -30.64
N SER A 337 -12.84 -14.92 -30.02
CA SER A 337 -13.66 -13.87 -29.39
C SER A 337 -12.91 -13.23 -28.22
N PHE A 338 -12.39 -14.06 -27.31
CA PHE A 338 -11.64 -13.58 -26.15
C PHE A 338 -10.33 -12.89 -26.55
N SER A 339 -9.68 -13.32 -27.63
CA SER A 339 -8.44 -12.70 -28.14
C SER A 339 -8.57 -11.18 -28.38
N LYS A 340 -9.73 -10.70 -28.84
CA LYS A 340 -9.99 -9.26 -29.01
C LYS A 340 -10.07 -8.54 -27.66
N TRP A 341 -10.79 -9.13 -26.72
CA TRP A 341 -10.90 -8.63 -25.36
C TRP A 341 -9.55 -8.68 -24.63
N GLY A 342 -8.76 -9.74 -24.83
CA GLY A 342 -7.43 -9.90 -24.26
C GLY A 342 -6.51 -8.73 -24.62
N LEU A 343 -6.52 -8.26 -25.88
CA LEU A 343 -5.76 -7.07 -26.28
C LEU A 343 -6.19 -5.81 -25.53
N ILE A 344 -7.51 -5.61 -25.37
CA ILE A 344 -8.06 -4.48 -24.60
C ILE A 344 -7.63 -4.58 -23.13
N LEU A 345 -7.78 -5.75 -22.51
CA LEU A 345 -7.41 -5.98 -21.11
C LEU A 345 -5.91 -5.76 -20.88
N VAL A 346 -5.06 -6.25 -21.78
CA VAL A 346 -3.61 -6.02 -21.74
C VAL A 346 -3.28 -4.53 -21.84
N LEU A 347 -3.95 -3.80 -22.74
CA LEU A 347 -3.77 -2.36 -22.88
C LEU A 347 -4.13 -1.64 -21.57
N PHE A 348 -5.30 -1.93 -20.99
CA PHE A 348 -5.71 -1.34 -19.70
C PHE A 348 -4.72 -1.67 -18.58
N LEU A 349 -4.30 -2.93 -18.45
CA LEU A 349 -3.32 -3.35 -17.43
C LEU A 349 -1.97 -2.66 -17.59
N THR A 350 -1.52 -2.47 -18.84
CA THR A 350 -0.26 -1.80 -19.13
C THR A 350 -0.35 -0.31 -18.80
N LEU A 351 -1.39 0.39 -19.26
CA LEU A 351 -1.57 1.81 -18.99
C LEU A 351 -1.73 2.12 -17.50
N THR A 352 -2.60 1.37 -16.82
CA THR A 352 -2.82 1.53 -15.37
C THR A 352 -1.58 1.13 -14.55
N GLY A 353 -0.85 0.09 -14.99
CA GLY A 353 0.40 -0.33 -14.34
C GLY A 353 1.54 0.67 -14.52
N LEU A 354 1.67 1.29 -15.71
CA LEU A 354 2.62 2.38 -15.96
C LEU A 354 2.28 3.60 -15.11
N PHE A 355 0.99 3.98 -15.06
CA PHE A 355 0.52 5.06 -14.20
C PHE A 355 0.90 4.84 -12.74
N ALA A 356 0.63 3.65 -12.19
CA ALA A 356 1.01 3.30 -10.82
C ALA A 356 2.53 3.30 -10.61
N SER A 357 3.31 2.89 -11.62
CA SER A 357 4.78 2.88 -11.53
C SER A 357 5.35 4.29 -11.42
N PHE A 358 4.85 5.24 -12.20
CA PHE A 358 5.25 6.65 -12.09
C PHE A 358 4.84 7.28 -10.76
N LEU A 359 3.74 6.81 -10.17
CA LEU A 359 3.25 7.32 -8.89
C LEU A 359 4.07 6.79 -7.71
N TYR A 360 4.46 5.52 -7.73
CA TYR A 360 5.03 4.84 -6.57
C TYR A 360 6.54 4.59 -6.64
N ILE A 361 7.21 4.90 -7.76
CA ILE A 361 8.66 4.74 -7.92
C ILE A 361 9.28 6.09 -8.28
N PRO A 362 10.05 6.72 -7.37
CA PRO A 362 10.63 8.04 -7.61
C PRO A 362 11.74 8.03 -8.67
N ASN A 363 12.53 6.96 -8.74
CA ASN A 363 13.70 6.87 -9.62
C ASN A 363 14.07 5.41 -9.92
N LEU A 364 15.01 5.22 -10.85
CA LEU A 364 15.44 3.88 -11.30
C LEU A 364 16.20 3.10 -10.23
N SER A 365 16.95 3.75 -9.33
CA SER A 365 17.65 3.04 -8.25
C SER A 365 16.66 2.43 -7.26
N ALA A 366 15.56 3.13 -6.96
CA ALA A 366 14.50 2.66 -6.10
C ALA A 366 13.83 1.39 -6.66
N LEU A 367 13.76 1.21 -7.98
CA LEU A 367 13.25 -0.02 -8.61
C LEU A 367 14.09 -1.26 -8.26
N VAL A 368 15.42 -1.12 -8.10
CA VAL A 368 16.33 -2.26 -7.91
C VAL A 368 16.69 -2.45 -6.43
N GLN A 369 16.81 -1.36 -5.68
CA GLN A 369 17.29 -1.40 -4.29
C GLN A 369 16.16 -1.69 -3.29
N THR A 370 14.95 -1.21 -3.56
CA THR A 370 13.81 -1.34 -2.62
C THR A 370 13.12 -2.71 -2.73
N ASN A 371 12.49 -3.13 -1.64
CA ASN A 371 11.70 -4.38 -1.65
C ASN A 371 10.47 -4.27 -2.56
N TYR A 372 9.83 -3.09 -2.58
CA TYR A 372 8.71 -2.80 -3.48
C TYR A 372 9.12 -2.91 -4.95
N GLY A 373 10.23 -2.27 -5.33
CA GLY A 373 10.78 -2.32 -6.68
C GLY A 373 11.13 -3.73 -7.13
N LYS A 374 11.77 -4.53 -6.26
CA LYS A 374 12.07 -5.95 -6.52
C LYS A 374 10.80 -6.77 -6.76
N ALA A 375 9.76 -6.59 -5.93
CA ALA A 375 8.49 -7.28 -6.09
C ALA A 375 7.79 -6.90 -7.41
N LEU A 376 7.82 -5.61 -7.78
CA LEU A 376 7.30 -5.14 -9.06
C LEU A 376 8.09 -5.72 -10.24
N MET A 377 9.41 -5.77 -10.17
CA MET A 377 10.26 -6.34 -11.22
C MET A 377 9.92 -7.80 -11.48
N TRP A 378 9.76 -8.63 -10.43
CA TRP A 378 9.31 -10.00 -10.58
C TRP A 378 7.89 -10.10 -11.17
N LYS A 379 6.98 -9.20 -10.77
CA LYS A 379 5.63 -9.12 -11.35
C LYS A 379 5.69 -8.80 -12.85
N LEU A 380 6.55 -7.88 -13.27
CA LEU A 380 6.75 -7.50 -14.67
C LEU A 380 7.36 -8.64 -15.48
N ILE A 381 8.36 -9.36 -14.95
CA ILE A 381 8.96 -10.53 -15.62
C ILE A 381 7.90 -11.60 -15.85
N LEU A 382 7.13 -11.98 -14.81
CA LEU A 382 6.06 -12.97 -14.96
C LEU A 382 4.96 -12.50 -15.92
N PHE A 383 4.63 -11.21 -15.90
CA PHE A 383 3.66 -10.62 -16.81
C PHE A 383 4.15 -10.69 -18.27
N LEU A 384 5.41 -10.38 -18.55
CA LEU A 384 6.00 -10.51 -19.89
C LEU A 384 5.96 -11.96 -20.38
N VAL A 385 6.29 -12.93 -19.52
CA VAL A 385 6.19 -14.36 -19.87
C VAL A 385 4.73 -14.74 -20.17
N MET A 386 3.78 -14.26 -19.36
CA MET A 386 2.35 -14.48 -19.58
C MET A 386 1.87 -13.85 -20.90
N LEU A 387 2.36 -12.66 -21.27
CA LEU A 387 2.07 -12.02 -22.55
C LEU A 387 2.61 -12.80 -23.74
N LEU A 388 3.82 -13.36 -23.63
CA LEU A 388 4.39 -14.22 -24.68
C LEU A 388 3.52 -15.47 -24.90
N LEU A 389 3.07 -16.12 -23.82
CA LEU A 389 2.14 -17.25 -23.93
C LEU A 389 0.80 -16.83 -24.55
N ALA A 390 0.24 -15.69 -24.12
CA ALA A 390 -1.01 -15.16 -24.65
C ALA A 390 -0.89 -14.82 -26.15
N ALA A 391 0.23 -14.25 -26.59
CA ALA A 391 0.53 -13.97 -28.00
C ALA A 391 0.65 -15.26 -28.82
N VAL A 392 1.30 -16.30 -28.28
CA VAL A 392 1.35 -17.64 -28.91
C VAL A 392 -0.05 -18.21 -29.05
N ASN A 393 -0.89 -18.11 -28.01
CA ASN A 393 -2.28 -18.56 -28.05
C ASN A 393 -3.15 -17.75 -29.02
N PHE A 394 -2.92 -16.44 -29.13
CA PHE A 394 -3.56 -15.56 -30.11
C PHE A 394 -3.25 -16.01 -31.55
N ILE A 395 -1.97 -16.24 -31.87
CA ILE A 395 -1.52 -16.71 -33.19
C ILE A 395 -2.09 -18.10 -33.50
N LYS A 396 -2.01 -19.03 -32.54
CA LYS A 396 -2.58 -20.38 -32.67
C LYS A 396 -4.09 -20.35 -32.88
N GLY A 397 -4.80 -19.47 -32.17
CA GLY A 397 -6.23 -19.22 -32.34
C GLY A 397 -6.56 -18.75 -33.75
N LYS A 398 -5.77 -17.82 -34.30
CA LYS A 398 -5.92 -17.34 -35.69
C LYS A 398 -5.68 -18.45 -36.71
N ARG A 399 -4.65 -19.29 -36.49
CA ARG A 399 -4.27 -20.42 -37.36
C ARG A 399 -5.13 -21.68 -37.17
N GLY A 400 -6.03 -21.71 -36.19
CA GLY A 400 -6.91 -22.86 -35.90
C GLY A 400 -6.20 -24.07 -35.28
N THR A 401 -4.97 -23.92 -34.81
CA THR A 401 -4.17 -25.03 -34.28
C THR A 401 -4.50 -25.29 -32.82
N THR A 402 -4.73 -26.55 -32.44
CA THR A 402 -5.08 -26.93 -31.05
C THR A 402 -3.97 -27.68 -30.29
N LYS A 403 -2.83 -27.94 -30.94
CA LYS A 403 -1.68 -28.65 -30.34
C LYS A 403 -1.07 -27.83 -29.21
N GLY A 404 -0.96 -28.43 -28.02
CA GLY A 404 -0.39 -27.80 -26.83
C GLY A 404 -1.25 -26.72 -26.16
N LEU A 405 -2.45 -26.44 -26.67
CA LEU A 405 -3.33 -25.37 -26.16
C LEU A 405 -3.71 -25.56 -24.68
N LYS A 406 -3.98 -26.80 -24.27
CA LYS A 406 -4.27 -27.14 -22.86
C LYS A 406 -3.12 -26.77 -21.92
N ALA A 407 -1.88 -27.06 -22.32
CA ALA A 407 -0.70 -26.74 -21.52
C ALA A 407 -0.47 -25.23 -21.47
N SER A 408 -0.62 -24.53 -22.61
CA SER A 408 -0.48 -23.08 -22.68
C SER A 408 -1.49 -22.34 -21.80
N LEU A 409 -2.78 -22.70 -21.88
CA LEU A 409 -3.83 -22.08 -21.06
C LEU A 409 -3.65 -22.35 -19.56
N LYS A 410 -3.21 -23.56 -19.19
CA LYS A 410 -2.87 -23.86 -17.79
C LYS A 410 -1.65 -23.06 -17.33
N GLY A 411 -0.63 -22.94 -18.16
CA GLY A 411 0.56 -22.12 -17.89
C GLY A 411 0.22 -20.65 -17.67
N GLU A 412 -0.60 -20.06 -18.55
CA GLU A 412 -1.10 -18.69 -18.38
C GLU A 412 -1.89 -18.52 -17.08
N LEU A 413 -2.79 -19.44 -16.76
CA LEU A 413 -3.55 -19.39 -15.51
C LEU A 413 -2.61 -19.48 -14.30
N THR A 414 -1.65 -20.40 -14.29
CA THR A 414 -0.67 -20.54 -13.20
C THR A 414 0.17 -19.27 -13.04
N LEU A 415 0.64 -18.65 -14.13
CA LEU A 415 1.35 -17.38 -14.08
C LEU A 415 0.46 -16.26 -13.53
N GLY A 416 -0.80 -16.18 -13.96
CA GLY A 416 -1.77 -15.23 -13.41
C GLY A 416 -1.97 -15.39 -11.91
N LEU A 417 -2.03 -16.63 -11.40
CA LEU A 417 -2.14 -16.91 -9.97
C LEU A 417 -0.89 -16.48 -9.19
N LEU A 418 0.31 -16.69 -9.75
CA LEU A 418 1.58 -16.23 -9.15
C LEU A 418 1.68 -14.71 -9.15
N ILE A 419 1.26 -14.05 -10.23
CA ILE A 419 1.19 -12.59 -10.32
C ILE A 419 0.24 -12.02 -9.26
N LEU A 420 -0.87 -12.70 -8.94
CA LEU A 420 -1.75 -12.30 -7.84
C LEU A 420 -1.06 -12.41 -6.48
N VAL A 421 -0.26 -13.46 -6.22
CA VAL A 421 0.54 -13.56 -4.98
C VAL A 421 1.51 -12.38 -4.87
N LEU A 422 2.27 -12.10 -5.93
CA LEU A 422 3.17 -10.94 -5.94
C LEU A 422 2.42 -9.62 -5.79
N SER A 423 1.21 -9.51 -6.33
CA SER A 423 0.38 -8.32 -6.16
C SER A 423 -0.05 -8.12 -4.70
N VAL A 424 -0.32 -9.19 -3.96
CA VAL A 424 -0.57 -9.10 -2.51
C VAL A 424 0.68 -8.64 -1.78
N VAL A 425 1.85 -9.21 -2.08
CA VAL A 425 3.10 -8.76 -1.45
C VAL A 425 3.35 -7.28 -1.75
N LEU A 426 3.25 -6.88 -3.02
CA LEU A 426 3.48 -5.51 -3.47
C LEU A 426 2.54 -4.51 -2.79
N THR A 427 1.25 -4.83 -2.64
CA THR A 427 0.23 -3.96 -2.02
C THR A 427 0.28 -3.90 -0.50
N ASN A 428 1.27 -4.56 0.13
CA ASN A 428 1.48 -4.52 1.58
C ASN A 428 2.95 -4.23 1.95
N LEU A 429 3.81 -3.98 0.96
CA LEU A 429 5.12 -3.40 1.18
C LEU A 429 4.98 -1.88 1.16
N PRO A 430 5.79 -1.15 1.97
CA PRO A 430 5.94 0.29 1.78
C PRO A 430 6.28 0.57 0.33
N THR A 431 5.65 1.59 -0.26
CA THR A 431 5.95 1.96 -1.65
C THR A 431 7.42 2.37 -1.80
N ALA A 432 7.97 2.28 -3.01
CA ALA A 432 9.33 2.79 -3.24
C ALA A 432 9.41 4.31 -3.06
N MET A 433 8.27 4.99 -3.06
CA MET A 433 8.11 6.40 -2.69
C MET A 433 8.30 6.53 -1.17
N GLN A 434 7.60 5.74 -0.35
CA GLN A 434 7.71 5.70 1.12
C GLN A 434 9.05 5.19 1.67
N SER A 435 9.78 4.38 0.90
CA SER A 435 11.12 3.93 1.26
C SER A 435 11.99 3.87 -0.02
N PRO A 436 12.59 5.00 -0.43
CA PRO A 436 13.32 5.13 -1.71
C PRO A 436 14.63 4.35 -1.75
N GLY A 437 15.11 3.88 -0.61
CA GLY A 437 16.39 3.19 -0.47
C GLY A 437 17.56 4.19 -0.39
N PRO A 438 18.79 3.67 -0.26
CA PRO A 438 19.98 4.47 0.00
C PRO A 438 20.11 5.69 -0.90
N PHE A 439 20.39 6.84 -0.28
CA PHE A 439 20.65 8.09 -0.98
C PHE A 439 22.16 8.26 -1.17
N LYS A 440 22.56 8.74 -2.35
CA LYS A 440 23.93 9.12 -2.66
C LYS A 440 23.95 10.22 -3.71
N GLU A 441 24.49 11.37 -3.36
CA GLU A 441 24.66 12.51 -4.26
C GLU A 441 26.04 13.12 -4.07
N THR A 442 26.62 13.66 -5.14
CA THR A 442 27.93 14.34 -5.10
C THR A 442 27.80 15.72 -5.70
N ASN A 443 28.04 16.74 -4.90
CA ASN A 443 28.12 18.13 -5.33
C ASN A 443 29.58 18.54 -5.54
N ILE A 444 29.80 19.36 -6.56
CA ILE A 444 31.09 19.97 -6.83
C ILE A 444 31.02 21.42 -6.36
N VAL A 445 31.84 21.78 -5.39
CA VAL A 445 31.85 23.09 -4.71
C VAL A 445 33.26 23.68 -4.68
N ASN A 446 33.34 24.99 -4.44
CA ASN A 446 34.58 25.75 -4.23
C ASN A 446 35.73 25.32 -5.13
N GLN A 447 35.62 25.71 -6.41
CA GLN A 447 36.66 25.51 -7.43
C GLN A 447 36.97 24.03 -7.75
N GLY A 448 36.05 23.08 -7.50
CA GLY A 448 36.18 21.69 -7.97
C GLY A 448 36.36 20.63 -6.89
N ARG A 449 36.26 21.00 -5.60
CA ARG A 449 36.22 20.04 -4.48
C ARG A 449 34.88 19.29 -4.53
N GLN A 450 34.90 17.99 -4.26
CA GLN A 450 33.72 17.13 -4.28
C GLN A 450 33.27 16.85 -2.85
N VAL A 451 31.99 17.07 -2.59
CA VAL A 451 31.32 16.69 -1.35
C VAL A 451 30.26 15.67 -1.72
N THR A 452 30.41 14.45 -1.21
CA THR A 452 29.44 13.37 -1.40
C THR A 452 28.70 13.15 -0.09
N LEU A 453 27.37 13.20 -0.12
CA LEU A 453 26.51 12.76 0.98
C LEU A 453 25.91 11.39 0.65
N GLU A 454 26.07 10.45 1.56
CA GLU A 454 25.39 9.16 1.55
C GLU A 454 24.49 9.04 2.79
N ALA A 455 23.24 8.62 2.60
CA ALA A 455 22.32 8.33 3.70
C ALA A 455 21.75 6.92 3.52
N THR A 456 21.99 6.04 4.50
CA THR A 456 21.58 4.62 4.44
C THR A 456 20.82 4.23 5.72
N PRO A 457 19.64 3.59 5.62
CA PRO A 457 18.93 3.16 4.40
C PRO A 457 18.02 4.23 3.77
N ASN A 458 18.08 5.49 4.23
CA ASN A 458 17.23 6.61 3.82
C ASN A 458 15.74 6.35 4.12
N ILE A 459 15.44 6.20 5.41
CA ILE A 459 14.10 5.95 5.95
C ILE A 459 13.77 6.93 7.06
N ILE A 460 12.50 6.99 7.46
CA ILE A 460 12.11 7.63 8.72
C ILE A 460 12.68 6.79 9.88
N GLY A 461 13.54 7.38 10.69
CA GLY A 461 14.21 6.70 11.80
C GLY A 461 15.73 6.80 11.75
N VAL A 462 16.39 5.76 12.26
CA VAL A 462 17.84 5.72 12.37
C VAL A 462 18.47 5.51 10.99
N ASN A 463 19.33 6.46 10.60
CA ASN A 463 20.13 6.39 9.38
C ASN A 463 21.61 6.58 9.73
N LEU A 464 22.48 6.02 8.89
CA LEU A 464 23.89 6.37 8.82
C LEU A 464 24.06 7.44 7.74
N PHE A 465 24.63 8.58 8.12
CA PHE A 465 24.99 9.67 7.23
C PHE A 465 26.51 9.69 7.08
N GLU A 466 27.00 9.46 5.87
CA GLU A 466 28.42 9.52 5.54
C GLU A 466 28.69 10.70 4.62
N ILE A 467 29.71 11.49 4.94
CA ILE A 467 30.21 12.57 4.08
C ILE A 467 31.61 12.22 3.62
N THR A 468 31.79 12.15 2.30
CA THR A 468 33.11 11.98 1.68
C THR A 468 33.54 13.30 1.04
N LEU A 469 34.74 13.74 1.38
CA LEU A 469 35.37 14.98 0.90
C LEU A 469 36.57 14.65 0.03
N LYS A 470 36.55 15.11 -1.22
CA LYS A 470 37.67 14.97 -2.15
C LYS A 470 38.07 16.31 -2.74
N ASP A 471 39.35 16.48 -3.01
CA ASP A 471 39.88 17.62 -3.74
C ASP A 471 39.59 17.50 -5.25
N ARG A 472 40.13 18.43 -6.03
CA ARG A 472 39.96 18.49 -7.50
C ARG A 472 40.59 17.31 -8.22
N GLU A 473 41.58 16.68 -7.60
CA GLU A 473 42.31 15.51 -8.13
C GLU A 473 41.65 14.19 -7.69
N GLY A 474 40.56 14.26 -6.92
CA GLY A 474 39.85 13.11 -6.38
C GLY A 474 40.51 12.49 -5.14
N LYS A 475 41.50 13.15 -4.54
CA LYS A 475 42.18 12.69 -3.31
C LYS A 475 41.41 13.16 -2.06
N PRO A 476 41.47 12.43 -0.96
CA PRO A 476 40.80 12.84 0.29
C PRO A 476 41.38 14.14 0.85
N ILE A 477 40.50 15.07 1.24
CA ILE A 477 40.88 16.32 1.94
C ILE A 477 41.24 15.97 3.40
N LYS A 478 42.38 16.46 3.90
CA LYS A 478 42.95 16.05 5.21
C LYS A 478 42.92 17.13 6.27
N ASP A 479 42.84 18.38 5.86
CA ASP A 479 42.96 19.59 6.66
C ASP A 479 41.60 20.09 7.18
N ILE A 480 40.74 19.18 7.63
CA ILE A 480 39.43 19.51 8.20
C ILE A 480 39.56 19.71 9.71
N GLU A 481 39.02 20.83 10.20
CA GLU A 481 38.92 21.16 11.63
C GLU A 481 37.60 20.67 12.20
N GLN A 482 36.48 21.01 11.54
CA GLN A 482 35.14 20.60 11.97
C GLN A 482 34.22 20.39 10.78
N ILE A 483 33.21 19.54 10.97
CA ILE A 483 32.16 19.31 10.00
C ILE A 483 30.82 19.16 10.73
N HIS A 484 29.83 19.91 10.25
CA HIS A 484 28.47 19.90 10.78
C HIS A 484 27.48 19.65 9.65
N SER A 485 26.43 18.91 9.95
CA SER A 485 25.26 18.78 9.08
C SER A 485 24.05 19.38 9.76
N THR A 486 23.34 20.25 9.05
CA THR A 486 22.07 20.82 9.50
C THR A 486 20.93 20.21 8.70
N PHE A 487 20.03 19.51 9.38
CA PHE A 487 18.85 18.88 8.83
C PHE A 487 17.66 19.83 8.96
N THR A 488 16.96 20.08 7.85
CA THR A 488 15.78 20.95 7.82
C THR A 488 14.68 20.31 6.96
N MET A 489 13.50 20.12 7.54
CA MET A 489 12.32 19.69 6.80
C MET A 489 11.78 20.86 5.97
N LEU A 490 11.59 20.65 4.66
CA LEU A 490 11.20 21.73 3.74
C LEU A 490 9.69 21.99 3.69
N GLU A 491 8.88 21.01 4.07
CA GLU A 491 7.42 21.08 3.95
C GLU A 491 6.74 21.53 5.25
N MET A 492 7.38 21.31 6.40
CA MET A 492 6.81 21.53 7.73
C MET A 492 7.85 22.15 8.67
N ASP A 493 7.40 23.08 9.52
CA ASP A 493 8.26 23.76 10.48
C ASP A 493 8.49 22.89 11.72
N MET A 494 9.56 22.10 11.66
CA MET A 494 10.02 21.20 12.73
C MET A 494 11.26 21.76 13.46
N GLY A 495 11.66 23.00 13.16
CA GLY A 495 12.96 23.53 13.57
C GLY A 495 14.11 23.00 12.72
N LYS A 496 15.34 23.24 13.19
CA LYS A 496 16.58 22.78 12.55
C LYS A 496 17.40 21.98 13.55
N GLU A 497 17.92 20.85 13.11
CA GLU A 497 18.84 20.04 13.90
C GLU A 497 20.23 20.13 13.30
N THR A 498 21.21 20.56 14.09
CA THR A 498 22.62 20.58 13.69
C THR A 498 23.40 19.55 14.49
N VAL A 499 24.13 18.69 13.79
CA VAL A 499 24.96 17.65 14.39
C VAL A 499 26.38 17.67 13.83
N SER A 500 27.34 17.35 14.68
CA SER A 500 28.75 17.23 14.31
C SER A 500 29.06 15.80 13.85
N LEU A 501 29.84 15.66 12.78
CA LEU A 501 30.22 14.36 12.25
C LEU A 501 31.59 13.94 12.77
N THR A 502 31.75 12.63 12.98
CA THR A 502 32.99 12.03 13.48
C THR A 502 33.85 11.54 12.32
N LYS A 503 35.15 11.82 12.35
CA LYS A 503 36.10 11.33 11.33
C LYS A 503 36.28 9.82 11.46
N THR A 504 36.04 9.09 10.38
CA THR A 504 36.27 7.62 10.31
C THR A 504 37.50 7.26 9.50
N ALA A 505 37.79 8.03 8.44
CA ALA A 505 38.99 7.91 7.64
C ALA A 505 39.38 9.28 7.06
N GLU A 506 40.54 9.36 6.39
CA GLU A 506 40.90 10.58 5.68
C GLU A 506 39.84 10.93 4.63
N GLY A 507 39.33 12.17 4.69
CA GLY A 507 38.22 12.64 3.86
C GLY A 507 36.89 11.92 4.06
N LYS A 508 36.68 11.15 5.15
CA LYS A 508 35.40 10.49 5.44
C LYS A 508 34.94 10.76 6.88
N TYR A 509 33.69 11.15 7.00
CA TYR A 509 33.05 11.54 8.24
C TYR A 509 31.67 10.91 8.33
N GLU A 510 31.25 10.49 9.52
CA GLU A 510 29.94 9.88 9.71
C GLU A 510 29.22 10.36 10.96
N VAL A 511 27.90 10.26 10.92
CA VAL A 511 27.03 10.33 12.10
C VAL A 511 25.89 9.33 11.92
N LYS A 512 25.57 8.60 12.99
CA LYS A 512 24.42 7.69 13.03
C LYS A 512 23.38 8.28 13.97
N GLY A 513 22.15 8.43 13.50
CA GLY A 513 21.09 9.00 14.33
C GLY A 513 19.74 9.08 13.62
N LEU A 514 18.74 9.53 14.38
CA LEU A 514 17.39 9.81 13.89
C LEU A 514 17.33 11.28 13.47
N HIS A 515 17.93 11.61 12.32
CA HIS A 515 17.92 12.98 11.77
C HIS A 515 16.90 13.15 10.64
N PHE A 516 16.29 12.04 10.21
CA PHE A 516 15.09 12.04 9.39
C PHE A 516 13.92 11.49 10.19
N SER A 517 13.17 12.40 10.80
CA SER A 517 12.09 12.08 11.72
C SER A 517 10.72 11.93 11.06
N MET A 518 10.61 12.34 9.79
CA MET A 518 9.37 12.28 9.03
C MET A 518 9.62 12.12 7.53
N ALA A 519 8.59 11.67 6.81
CA ALA A 519 8.64 11.56 5.36
C ALA A 519 8.56 12.93 4.68
N GLY A 520 9.21 13.04 3.52
CA GLY A 520 9.12 14.16 2.60
C GLY A 520 10.49 14.74 2.25
N HIS A 521 10.52 16.01 1.86
CA HIS A 521 11.73 16.65 1.36
C HIS A 521 12.54 17.30 2.48
N TRP A 522 13.78 16.84 2.63
CA TRP A 522 14.75 17.37 3.57
C TRP A 522 15.85 18.13 2.85
N ASN A 523 16.28 19.23 3.44
CA ASN A 523 17.53 19.88 3.12
C ASN A 523 18.59 19.47 4.15
N VAL A 524 19.66 18.84 3.68
CA VAL A 524 20.85 18.55 4.48
C VAL A 524 21.94 19.53 4.08
N HIS A 525 22.13 20.54 4.90
CA HIS A 525 23.17 21.54 4.72
C HIS A 525 24.46 21.05 5.37
N VAL A 526 25.49 20.82 4.57
CA VAL A 526 26.81 20.40 5.03
C VAL A 526 27.72 21.61 5.10
N HIS A 527 28.19 21.91 6.30
CA HIS A 527 29.18 22.94 6.58
C HIS A 527 30.49 22.30 7.00
N VAL A 528 31.56 22.52 6.24
CA VAL A 528 32.91 22.04 6.55
C VAL A 528 33.81 23.25 6.81
N LEU A 529 34.55 23.24 7.91
CA LEU A 529 35.60 24.21 8.18
C LEU A 529 36.97 23.52 8.12
N THR A 530 37.86 24.09 7.33
CA THR A 530 39.26 23.65 7.23
C THR A 530 40.11 24.25 8.35
N LYS A 531 41.29 23.69 8.58
CA LYS A 531 42.30 24.22 9.52
C LYS A 531 42.81 25.60 9.12
N SER A 532 42.74 25.94 7.83
CA SER A 532 43.05 27.28 7.31
C SER A 532 41.86 28.25 7.38
N LEU A 533 40.76 27.86 8.04
CA LEU A 533 39.55 28.64 8.22
C LEU A 533 38.77 28.94 6.93
N GLU A 534 39.02 28.18 5.85
CA GLU A 534 38.13 28.18 4.68
C GLU A 534 36.89 27.33 4.96
N SER A 535 35.70 27.82 4.57
CA SER A 535 34.47 27.04 4.61
C SER A 535 34.18 26.35 3.28
N ILE A 536 33.56 25.17 3.35
CA ILE A 536 32.98 24.47 2.21
C ILE A 536 31.53 24.15 2.59
N ASP A 537 30.62 24.80 1.88
CA ASP A 537 29.19 24.76 2.16
C ASP A 537 28.45 24.17 0.97
N THR A 538 27.55 23.21 1.23
CA THR A 538 26.71 22.65 0.18
C THR A 538 25.41 22.12 0.75
N ASP A 539 24.37 22.14 -0.07
CA ASP A 539 23.04 21.65 0.27
C ASP A 539 22.70 20.42 -0.56
N PHE A 540 22.16 19.40 0.12
CA PHE A 540 21.60 18.21 -0.51
C PHE A 540 20.10 18.17 -0.28
N LYS A 541 19.35 17.98 -1.37
CA LYS A 541 17.89 17.78 -1.31
C LYS A 541 17.60 16.29 -1.27
N VAL A 542 17.30 15.78 -0.09
CA VAL A 542 17.05 14.36 0.13
C VAL A 542 15.55 14.14 0.24
N LEU A 543 15.02 13.27 -0.62
CA LEU A 543 13.68 12.73 -0.43
C LEU A 543 13.78 11.53 0.52
N VAL A 544 13.16 11.66 1.69
CA VAL A 544 13.17 10.62 2.72
C VAL A 544 11.79 10.06 2.84
N GLY A 545 11.59 8.85 2.35
CA GLY A 545 10.24 8.39 2.09
C GLY A 545 9.46 9.40 1.24
N SER A 546 8.18 9.14 1.11
CA SER A 546 7.27 10.06 0.49
C SER A 546 6.00 9.99 1.28
N GLN A 547 5.21 11.03 1.09
CA GLN A 547 3.83 11.01 1.47
C GLN A 547 3.03 9.98 0.65
#